data_AF-A0A8T8WST1-F1
#
_entry.id   AF-A0A8T8WST1-F1
#
_cell.length_a   1.000
_cell.length_b   1.000
_cell.length_c   1.000
_cell.angle_alpha   90.00
_cell.angle_beta   90.00
_cell.angle_gamma   90.00
#
_symmetry.space_group_name_H-M   'P 1'
#
loop_
_entity.id
_entity.type
_entity.pdbx_description
1 polymer ?
#
loop_
_entity_poly.entity_id
_entity_poly.type
_entity_poly.pdbx_seq_one_letter_code
_entity_poly.pdbx_strand_id
1 'polypeptide(L)'
;MDSKDTVKGRACLPLNIYDEWDDEEDLAYKNILVNLVEGELDPSEAARQIDAVLLQHYASRYDLLRSRPNPYQLTPEEITRGLTSIREVASSAWGQVKGVFQWIAVLCSAVPPGHPAQDRIIMFLEALRAMPLHHVLCLGPDSNEGKDVEPFLELELWPLGKNWCESADAFCREQKARTGRMTSDEEHFRWRNFQSAIARITALGLVECGFLCSLERIIPGGWNYAPSKTTANACDLFAGVQWILLHGEYVYAECKKRDKVTDPVRQMWSMERWGL
;
A
#
# COMPACT_ATOMS: atom_id res chain seq x y z
N MET A 1 18.69 29.15 -25.75
CA MET A 1 19.30 29.42 -24.43
C MET A 1 18.45 28.66 -23.45
N ASP A 2 18.73 27.37 -23.34
CA ASP A 2 17.84 26.38 -22.74
C ASP A 2 18.01 26.38 -21.23
N SER A 3 16.93 26.69 -20.51
CA SER A 3 16.86 26.57 -19.06
C SER A 3 16.79 25.09 -18.69
N LYS A 4 17.95 24.43 -18.63
CA LYS A 4 18.13 23.12 -18.01
C LYS A 4 18.32 23.28 -16.50
N ASP A 5 17.29 23.79 -15.83
CA ASP A 5 17.13 23.64 -14.39
C ASP A 5 15.76 23.04 -14.12
N THR A 6 15.53 21.82 -14.61
CA THR A 6 14.49 20.97 -14.05
C THR A 6 14.87 20.73 -12.59
N VAL A 7 14.21 21.46 -11.69
CA VAL A 7 14.36 21.35 -10.23
C VAL A 7 14.31 19.86 -9.87
N LYS A 8 15.46 19.26 -9.53
CA LYS A 8 15.63 17.81 -9.28
C LYS A 8 14.60 17.24 -8.28
N GLY A 9 14.01 18.08 -7.43
CA GLY A 9 12.98 17.68 -6.47
C GLY A 9 11.53 17.68 -6.97
N ARG A 10 11.25 17.98 -8.25
CA ARG A 10 9.88 18.01 -8.83
C ARG A 10 9.61 16.95 -9.90
N ALA A 11 10.65 16.28 -10.39
CA ALA A 11 10.49 15.18 -11.33
C ALA A 11 10.13 13.88 -10.60
N CYS A 12 9.38 13.01 -11.28
CA CYS A 12 9.17 11.65 -10.80
C CYS A 12 10.49 10.87 -10.81
N LEU A 13 10.71 10.06 -9.79
CA LEU A 13 11.81 9.11 -9.74
C LEU A 13 11.43 7.83 -10.51
N PRO A 14 12.40 6.95 -10.85
CA PRO A 14 12.09 5.66 -11.45
C PRO A 14 11.04 4.89 -10.63
N LEU A 15 10.00 4.37 -11.30
CA LEU A 15 8.89 3.73 -10.60
C LEU A 15 9.31 2.44 -9.90
N ASN A 16 10.26 1.68 -10.47
CA ASN A 16 10.81 0.45 -9.90
C ASN A 16 9.73 -0.54 -9.43
N ILE A 17 8.65 -0.64 -10.20
CA ILE A 17 7.48 -1.46 -9.87
C ILE A 17 7.62 -2.90 -10.41
N TYR A 18 8.40 -3.10 -11.47
CA TYR A 18 8.61 -4.40 -12.11
C TYR A 18 9.77 -5.17 -11.48
N ASP A 19 9.62 -6.49 -11.42
CA ASP A 19 10.63 -7.44 -10.95
C ASP A 19 10.89 -8.52 -12.02
N GLU A 20 12.04 -9.18 -11.96
CA GLU A 20 12.44 -10.24 -12.92
C GLU A 20 11.57 -11.50 -12.80
N TRP A 21 10.87 -11.65 -11.67
CA TRP A 21 10.01 -12.79 -11.36
C TRP A 21 8.51 -12.48 -11.53
N ASP A 22 8.16 -11.32 -12.09
CA ASP A 22 6.76 -10.95 -12.34
C ASP A 22 6.11 -11.93 -13.31
N ASP A 23 4.99 -12.52 -12.89
CA ASP A 23 4.17 -13.35 -13.75
C ASP A 23 3.14 -12.52 -14.55
N GLU A 24 2.34 -13.18 -15.39
CA GLU A 24 1.31 -12.51 -16.21
C GLU A 24 0.29 -11.76 -15.35
N GLU A 25 0.00 -12.25 -14.15
CA GLU A 25 -0.95 -11.63 -13.23
C GLU A 25 -0.34 -10.36 -12.64
N ASP A 26 0.88 -10.42 -12.12
CA ASP A 26 1.61 -9.25 -11.62
C ASP A 26 1.67 -8.14 -12.69
N LEU A 27 2.03 -8.52 -13.92
CA LEU A 27 2.12 -7.59 -15.05
C LEU A 27 0.77 -6.95 -15.38
N ALA A 28 -0.34 -7.68 -15.29
CA ALA A 28 -1.67 -7.14 -15.56
C ALA A 28 -2.00 -5.96 -14.62
N TYR A 29 -1.75 -6.09 -13.32
CA TYR A 29 -1.98 -5.00 -12.37
C TYR A 29 -0.95 -3.89 -12.50
N LYS A 30 0.34 -4.22 -12.61
CA LYS A 30 1.43 -3.22 -12.67
C LYS A 30 1.32 -2.32 -13.89
N ASN A 31 0.95 -2.86 -15.04
CA ASN A 31 0.75 -2.07 -16.26
C ASN A 31 -0.39 -1.05 -16.11
N ILE A 32 -1.50 -1.42 -15.44
CA ILE A 32 -2.59 -0.49 -15.15
C ILE A 32 -2.10 0.65 -14.25
N LEU A 33 -1.33 0.32 -13.20
CA LEU A 33 -0.79 1.31 -12.27
C LEU A 33 0.25 2.24 -12.90
N VAL A 34 1.09 1.74 -13.82
CA VAL A 34 2.04 2.57 -14.58
C VAL A 34 1.29 3.54 -15.49
N ASN A 35 0.33 3.05 -16.29
CA ASN A 35 -0.49 3.89 -17.17
C ASN A 35 -1.26 4.97 -16.39
N LEU A 36 -1.75 4.64 -15.20
CA LEU A 36 -2.36 5.61 -14.27
C LEU A 36 -1.36 6.71 -13.87
N VAL A 37 -0.14 6.34 -13.46
CA VAL A 37 0.88 7.30 -13.03
C VAL A 37 1.38 8.15 -14.18
N GLU A 38 1.53 7.59 -15.37
CA GLU A 38 1.93 8.30 -16.59
C GLU A 38 0.81 9.22 -17.12
N GLY A 39 -0.43 8.96 -16.72
CA GLY A 39 -1.60 9.75 -17.09
C GLY A 39 -2.24 9.31 -18.41
N GLU A 40 -1.89 8.12 -18.88
CA GLU A 40 -2.52 7.45 -20.03
C GLU A 40 -3.89 6.86 -19.67
N LEU A 41 -4.11 6.58 -18.38
CA LEU A 41 -5.34 6.00 -17.86
C LEU A 41 -6.00 6.89 -16.82
N ASP A 42 -7.32 7.08 -16.97
CA ASP A 42 -8.14 7.80 -15.98
C ASP A 42 -8.21 7.02 -14.66
N PRO A 43 -8.16 7.69 -13.48
CA PRO A 43 -8.23 7.01 -12.19
C PRO A 43 -9.44 6.10 -11.99
N SER A 44 -10.61 6.46 -12.51
CA SER A 44 -11.83 5.65 -12.38
C SER A 44 -11.82 4.45 -13.32
N GLU A 45 -11.26 4.62 -14.52
CA GLU A 45 -11.02 3.51 -15.45
C GLU A 45 -9.99 2.53 -14.88
N ALA A 46 -8.88 3.01 -14.32
CA ALA A 46 -7.88 2.17 -13.67
C ALA A 46 -8.48 1.35 -12.50
N ALA A 47 -9.32 1.98 -11.67
CA ALA A 47 -10.05 1.30 -10.59
C ALA A 47 -10.95 0.18 -11.13
N ARG A 48 -11.72 0.44 -12.19
CA ARG A 48 -12.55 -0.56 -12.85
C ARG A 48 -11.75 -1.71 -13.45
N GLN A 49 -10.60 -1.43 -14.06
CA GLN A 49 -9.76 -2.48 -14.65
C GLN A 49 -9.16 -3.38 -13.58
N ILE A 50 -8.62 -2.81 -12.49
CA ILE A 50 -8.08 -3.61 -11.38
C ILE A 50 -9.17 -4.46 -10.73
N ASP A 51 -10.35 -3.89 -10.50
CA ASP A 51 -11.50 -4.62 -9.97
C ASP A 51 -11.93 -5.77 -10.90
N ALA A 52 -12.02 -5.51 -12.21
CA ALA A 52 -12.39 -6.50 -13.21
C ALA A 52 -11.36 -7.64 -13.32
N VAL A 53 -10.06 -7.34 -13.31
CA VAL A 53 -8.99 -8.36 -13.33
C VAL A 53 -9.13 -9.27 -12.11
N LEU A 54 -9.36 -8.70 -10.93
CA LEU A 54 -9.49 -9.46 -9.69
C LEU A 54 -10.76 -10.33 -9.69
N LEU A 55 -11.91 -9.77 -10.11
CA LEU A 55 -13.16 -10.50 -10.26
C LEU A 55 -13.03 -11.67 -11.25
N GLN A 56 -12.48 -11.41 -12.43
CA GLN A 56 -12.30 -12.43 -13.46
C GLN A 56 -11.37 -13.54 -12.98
N HIS A 57 -10.26 -13.19 -12.31
CA HIS A 57 -9.33 -14.16 -11.76
C HIS A 57 -10.04 -15.11 -10.78
N TYR A 58 -10.71 -14.56 -9.75
CA TYR A 58 -11.33 -15.40 -8.72
C TYR A 58 -12.56 -16.15 -9.21
N ALA A 59 -13.35 -15.59 -10.12
CA ALA A 59 -14.44 -16.32 -10.77
C ALA A 59 -13.90 -17.53 -11.54
N SER A 60 -12.85 -17.34 -12.34
CA SER A 60 -12.23 -18.41 -13.14
C SER A 60 -11.64 -19.52 -12.25
N ARG A 61 -10.97 -19.16 -11.15
CA ARG A 61 -10.41 -20.13 -10.19
C ARG A 61 -11.51 -20.88 -9.44
N TYR A 62 -12.58 -20.19 -9.05
CA TYR A 62 -13.73 -20.81 -8.39
C TYR A 62 -14.41 -21.83 -9.30
N ASP A 63 -14.68 -21.48 -10.56
CA ASP A 63 -15.29 -22.37 -11.55
C ASP A 63 -14.40 -23.58 -11.83
N LEU A 64 -13.08 -23.36 -11.97
CA LEU A 64 -12.09 -24.43 -12.15
C LEU A 64 -12.08 -25.41 -10.97
N LEU A 65 -12.23 -24.93 -9.74
CA LEU A 65 -12.25 -25.80 -8.57
C LEU A 65 -13.57 -26.57 -8.50
N ARG A 66 -14.71 -25.90 -8.72
CA ARG A 66 -16.02 -26.56 -8.70
C ARG A 66 -16.23 -27.59 -9.80
N SER A 67 -15.54 -27.48 -10.94
CA SER A 67 -15.62 -28.48 -11.99
C SER A 67 -14.87 -29.77 -11.68
N ARG A 68 -14.11 -29.85 -10.58
CA ARG A 68 -13.31 -31.03 -10.21
C ARG A 68 -14.19 -32.07 -9.50
N PRO A 69 -13.85 -33.38 -9.61
CA PRO A 69 -14.48 -34.42 -8.81
C PRO A 69 -14.34 -34.19 -7.29
N ASN A 70 -13.17 -33.70 -6.86
CA ASN A 70 -12.89 -33.29 -5.47
C ASN A 70 -12.41 -31.83 -5.47
N PRO A 71 -13.33 -30.83 -5.39
CA PRO A 71 -13.01 -29.41 -5.56
C PRO A 71 -11.95 -28.83 -4.62
N TYR A 72 -11.77 -29.43 -3.44
CA TYR A 72 -10.96 -28.87 -2.35
C TYR A 72 -9.70 -29.67 -2.06
N GLN A 73 -9.34 -30.58 -2.97
CA GLN A 73 -8.15 -31.41 -2.87
C GLN A 73 -7.27 -31.20 -4.10
N LEU A 74 -5.95 -31.29 -3.90
CA LEU A 74 -5.00 -31.28 -5.00
C LEU A 74 -5.21 -32.53 -5.87
N THR A 75 -5.10 -32.37 -7.19
CA THR A 75 -5.10 -33.52 -8.09
C THR A 75 -3.76 -34.27 -7.99
N PRO A 76 -3.71 -35.56 -8.36
CA PRO A 76 -2.45 -36.31 -8.39
C PRO A 76 -1.37 -35.62 -9.25
N GLU A 77 -1.77 -34.97 -10.34
CA GLU A 77 -0.87 -34.22 -11.22
C GLU A 77 -0.31 -32.97 -10.53
N GLU A 78 -1.12 -32.24 -9.78
CA GLU A 78 -0.69 -31.07 -9.00
C GLU A 78 0.32 -31.46 -7.91
N ILE A 79 0.07 -32.56 -7.19
CA ILE A 79 1.01 -33.12 -6.21
C ILE A 79 2.33 -33.51 -6.89
N THR A 80 2.26 -34.14 -8.07
CA THR A 80 3.44 -34.54 -8.84
C THR A 80 4.25 -33.33 -9.33
N ARG A 81 3.59 -32.20 -9.60
CA ARG A 81 4.24 -30.92 -9.93
C ARG A 81 4.85 -30.22 -8.71
N GLY A 82 4.66 -30.77 -7.51
CA GLY A 82 5.23 -30.27 -6.27
C GLY A 82 4.33 -29.30 -5.50
N LEU A 83 3.06 -29.13 -5.89
CA LEU A 83 2.13 -28.32 -5.12
C LEU A 83 1.86 -29.00 -3.77
N THR A 84 1.89 -28.21 -2.71
CA THR A 84 1.76 -28.70 -1.34
C THR A 84 0.42 -28.30 -0.71
N SER A 85 -0.21 -27.24 -1.21
CA SER A 85 -1.52 -26.77 -0.74
C SER A 85 -2.43 -26.38 -1.90
N ILE A 86 -3.74 -26.63 -1.72
CA ILE A 86 -4.79 -26.16 -2.64
C ILE A 86 -4.84 -24.62 -2.72
N ARG A 87 -4.25 -23.88 -1.77
CA ARG A 87 -4.10 -22.42 -1.83
C ARG A 87 -3.27 -21.95 -3.01
N GLU A 88 -2.30 -22.76 -3.44
CA GLU A 88 -1.49 -22.48 -4.63
C GLU A 88 -2.34 -22.55 -5.92
N VAL A 89 -3.48 -23.26 -5.86
CA VAL A 89 -4.44 -23.36 -6.96
C VAL A 89 -5.56 -22.34 -6.83
N ALA A 90 -6.15 -22.17 -5.65
CA ALA A 90 -7.29 -21.28 -5.46
C ALA A 90 -6.90 -19.79 -5.43
N SER A 91 -5.62 -19.49 -5.19
CA SER A 91 -5.12 -18.14 -4.91
C SER A 91 -5.73 -17.51 -3.65
N SER A 92 -5.13 -16.43 -3.17
CA SER A 92 -5.59 -15.68 -1.99
C SER A 92 -5.94 -14.26 -2.38
N ALA A 93 -7.24 -13.92 -2.37
CA ALA A 93 -7.70 -12.57 -2.69
C ALA A 93 -7.13 -11.52 -1.72
N TRP A 94 -6.95 -11.91 -0.46
CA TRP A 94 -6.19 -11.12 0.53
C TRP A 94 -4.76 -10.83 0.07
N GLY A 95 -4.06 -11.87 -0.40
CA GLY A 95 -2.70 -11.75 -0.93
C GLY A 95 -2.63 -10.82 -2.14
N GLN A 96 -3.57 -10.96 -3.07
CA GLN A 96 -3.61 -10.16 -4.29
C GLN A 96 -3.89 -8.68 -4.01
N VAL A 97 -4.91 -8.39 -3.18
CA VAL A 97 -5.21 -7.02 -2.75
C VAL A 97 -4.00 -6.40 -2.04
N LYS A 98 -3.34 -7.16 -1.16
CA LYS A 98 -2.12 -6.71 -0.49
C LYS A 98 -0.99 -6.41 -1.49
N GLY A 99 -0.83 -7.22 -2.54
CA GLY A 99 0.13 -6.99 -3.63
C GLY A 99 -0.13 -5.66 -4.34
N VAL A 100 -1.39 -5.37 -4.69
CA VAL A 100 -1.80 -4.08 -5.26
C VAL A 100 -1.39 -2.91 -4.37
N PHE A 101 -1.65 -2.98 -3.06
CA PHE A 101 -1.23 -1.93 -2.13
C PHE A 101 0.29 -1.81 -1.98
N GLN A 102 1.05 -2.90 -2.13
CA GLN A 102 2.52 -2.84 -2.11
C GLN A 102 3.03 -2.04 -3.32
N TRP A 103 2.50 -2.29 -4.51
CA TRP A 103 2.88 -1.55 -5.71
C TRP A 103 2.47 -0.08 -5.61
N ILE A 104 1.29 0.23 -5.07
CA ILE A 104 0.87 1.61 -4.80
C ILE A 104 1.84 2.29 -3.82
N ALA A 105 2.28 1.61 -2.76
CA ALA A 105 3.25 2.15 -1.81
C ALA A 105 4.59 2.49 -2.49
N VAL A 106 5.07 1.65 -3.41
CA VAL A 106 6.26 1.91 -4.23
C VAL A 106 6.06 3.18 -5.08
N LEU A 107 4.93 3.31 -5.77
CA LEU A 107 4.60 4.49 -6.59
C LEU A 107 4.50 5.77 -5.76
N CYS A 108 3.94 5.69 -4.55
CA CYS A 108 3.90 6.81 -3.60
C CYS A 108 5.31 7.34 -3.26
N SER A 109 6.33 6.48 -3.25
CA SER A 109 7.72 6.91 -3.06
C SER A 109 8.31 7.59 -4.30
N ALA A 110 7.85 7.23 -5.50
CA ALA A 110 8.43 7.73 -6.74
C ALA A 110 7.93 9.14 -7.10
N VAL A 111 6.69 9.48 -6.73
CA VAL A 111 6.02 10.68 -7.21
C VAL A 111 6.05 11.83 -6.20
N PRO A 112 6.56 13.03 -6.56
CA PRO A 112 6.76 14.10 -5.60
C PRO A 112 5.47 14.84 -5.18
N PRO A 113 5.51 15.54 -4.02
CA PRO A 113 4.40 16.37 -3.55
C PRO A 113 3.99 17.40 -4.61
N GLY A 114 2.69 17.53 -4.85
CA GLY A 114 2.12 18.49 -5.81
C GLY A 114 2.28 18.10 -7.29
N HIS A 115 2.80 16.92 -7.59
CA HIS A 115 2.84 16.41 -8.96
C HIS A 115 1.50 15.78 -9.35
N PRO A 116 0.97 16.01 -10.58
CA PRO A 116 -0.34 15.48 -10.99
C PRO A 116 -0.47 13.95 -10.90
N ALA A 117 0.63 13.22 -11.06
CA ALA A 117 0.62 11.76 -10.89
C ALA A 117 0.30 11.33 -9.45
N GLN A 118 0.65 12.13 -8.43
CA GLN A 118 0.29 11.81 -7.04
C GLN A 118 -1.22 12.02 -6.85
N ASP A 119 -1.78 13.06 -7.47
CA ASP A 119 -3.23 13.29 -7.48
C ASP A 119 -3.98 12.12 -8.13
N ARG A 120 -3.46 11.60 -9.25
CA ARG A 120 -4.04 10.41 -9.90
C ARG A 120 -4.03 9.17 -8.99
N ILE A 121 -2.94 8.93 -8.24
CA ILE A 121 -2.89 7.83 -7.25
C ILE A 121 -3.98 8.01 -6.18
N ILE A 122 -4.15 9.23 -5.66
CA ILE A 122 -5.17 9.51 -4.65
C ILE A 122 -6.58 9.33 -5.22
N MET A 123 -6.87 9.92 -6.38
CA MET A 123 -8.16 9.80 -7.06
C MET A 123 -8.49 8.35 -7.41
N PHE A 124 -7.47 7.54 -7.74
CA PHE A 124 -7.64 6.12 -8.01
C PHE A 124 -8.06 5.36 -6.75
N LEU A 125 -7.44 5.63 -5.60
CA LEU A 125 -7.84 5.03 -4.33
C LEU A 125 -9.25 5.46 -3.91
N GLU A 126 -9.62 6.72 -4.15
CA GLU A 126 -11.00 7.19 -3.93
C GLU A 126 -11.99 6.50 -4.88
N ALA A 127 -11.62 6.29 -6.14
CA ALA A 127 -12.42 5.56 -7.11
C ALA A 127 -12.59 4.08 -6.73
N LEU A 128 -11.54 3.43 -6.24
CA LEU A 128 -11.62 2.08 -5.67
C LEU A 128 -12.62 2.01 -4.52
N ARG A 129 -12.56 2.95 -3.56
CA ARG A 129 -13.54 3.03 -2.46
C ARG A 129 -14.97 3.25 -2.95
N ALA A 130 -15.13 3.96 -4.07
CA ALA A 130 -16.43 4.26 -4.65
C ALA A 130 -16.95 3.16 -5.59
N MET A 131 -16.21 2.05 -5.77
CA MET A 131 -16.65 0.94 -6.59
C MET A 131 -17.97 0.35 -6.06
N PRO A 132 -18.83 -0.16 -6.94
CA PRO A 132 -19.96 -0.97 -6.53
C PRO A 132 -19.47 -2.12 -5.62
N LEU A 133 -20.29 -2.44 -4.62
CA LEU A 133 -19.96 -3.49 -3.67
C LEU A 133 -19.86 -4.84 -4.40
N HIS A 134 -18.64 -5.35 -4.50
CA HIS A 134 -18.35 -6.64 -5.11
C HIS A 134 -17.82 -7.62 -4.05
N HIS A 135 -18.10 -8.90 -4.25
CA HIS A 135 -17.59 -9.98 -3.40
C HIS A 135 -16.85 -11.00 -4.26
N VAL A 136 -15.75 -11.53 -3.74
CA VAL A 136 -15.04 -12.67 -4.34
C VAL A 136 -14.99 -13.82 -3.36
N LEU A 137 -15.13 -15.04 -3.90
CA LEU A 137 -14.95 -16.27 -3.14
C LEU A 137 -13.47 -16.65 -3.16
N CYS A 138 -12.84 -16.69 -2.00
CA CYS A 138 -11.45 -17.09 -1.84
C CYS A 138 -11.26 -18.03 -0.66
N LEU A 139 -10.20 -18.83 -0.64
CA LEU A 139 -9.94 -19.71 0.50
C LEU A 139 -9.67 -18.91 1.77
N GLY A 140 -10.37 -19.26 2.85
CA GLY A 140 -10.13 -18.65 4.15
C GLY A 140 -8.76 -19.02 4.75
N PRO A 141 -8.22 -18.21 5.66
CA PRO A 141 -6.96 -18.49 6.36
C PRO A 141 -7.04 -19.77 7.21
N ASP A 142 -8.24 -20.15 7.66
CA ASP A 142 -8.55 -21.39 8.37
C ASP A 142 -9.25 -22.41 7.46
N SER A 143 -8.98 -22.38 6.15
CA SER A 143 -9.54 -23.33 5.19
C SER A 143 -9.41 -24.74 5.74
N ASN A 144 -10.53 -25.47 5.72
CA ASN A 144 -10.61 -26.88 6.11
C ASN A 144 -9.95 -27.77 5.05
N GLU A 145 -8.70 -27.48 4.70
CA GLU A 145 -7.92 -28.21 3.69
C GLU A 145 -7.94 -29.71 3.98
N GLY A 146 -8.30 -30.49 2.95
CA GLY A 146 -8.46 -31.93 3.08
C GLY A 146 -9.75 -32.40 3.75
N LYS A 147 -10.71 -31.53 4.06
CA LYS A 147 -12.06 -31.91 4.52
C LYS A 147 -13.11 -31.66 3.42
N ASP A 148 -14.20 -32.42 3.46
CA ASP A 148 -15.34 -32.31 2.54
C ASP A 148 -16.28 -31.13 2.87
N VAL A 149 -15.74 -29.98 3.29
CA VAL A 149 -16.51 -28.78 3.63
C VAL A 149 -16.07 -27.64 2.73
N GLU A 150 -17.03 -26.85 2.21
CA GLU A 150 -16.74 -25.69 1.36
C GLU A 150 -15.82 -24.70 2.11
N PRO A 151 -14.57 -24.52 1.65
CA PRO A 151 -13.54 -23.77 2.37
C PRO A 151 -13.47 -22.29 1.96
N PHE A 152 -14.38 -21.84 1.09
CA PHE A 152 -14.40 -20.48 0.57
C PHE A 152 -15.09 -19.52 1.53
N LEU A 153 -14.51 -18.33 1.64
CA LEU A 153 -15.08 -17.17 2.29
C LEU A 153 -15.36 -16.10 1.24
N GLU A 154 -16.43 -15.35 1.46
CA GLU A 154 -16.68 -14.12 0.70
C GLU A 154 -15.78 -13.01 1.25
N LEU A 155 -15.01 -12.39 0.36
CA LEU A 155 -14.24 -11.18 0.62
C LEU A 155 -14.95 -10.02 -0.07
N GLU A 156 -15.34 -9.02 0.72
CA GLU A 156 -15.82 -7.72 0.24
C GLU A 156 -14.66 -6.94 -0.42
N LEU A 157 -14.81 -6.51 -1.67
CA LEU A 157 -13.77 -5.75 -2.35
C LEU A 157 -13.88 -4.24 -2.06
N TRP A 158 -12.71 -3.65 -1.78
CA TRP A 158 -12.49 -2.21 -1.64
C TRP A 158 -13.31 -1.46 -0.58
N PRO A 159 -13.67 -2.01 0.60
CA PRO A 159 -14.35 -1.22 1.63
C PRO A 159 -13.51 0.03 2.02
N LEU A 160 -12.18 -0.10 1.93
CA LEU A 160 -11.16 0.87 2.32
C LEU A 160 -11.38 1.45 3.73
N GLY A 161 -10.42 2.24 4.19
CA GLY A 161 -10.38 2.69 5.58
C GLY A 161 -9.93 1.60 6.56
N LYS A 162 -9.44 2.03 7.72
CA LYS A 162 -8.76 1.17 8.70
C LYS A 162 -7.57 0.43 8.06
N ASN A 163 -7.25 -0.79 8.53
CA ASN A 163 -6.21 -1.67 7.99
C ASN A 163 -6.83 -2.81 7.16
N TRP A 164 -7.66 -2.47 6.17
CA TRP A 164 -8.29 -3.44 5.27
C TRP A 164 -7.24 -4.29 4.54
N CYS A 165 -7.38 -5.62 4.52
CA CYS A 165 -6.44 -6.57 3.90
C CYS A 165 -4.95 -6.31 4.19
N GLU A 166 -4.61 -5.87 5.41
CA GLU A 166 -3.24 -5.49 5.76
C GLU A 166 -2.64 -4.41 4.83
N SER A 167 -3.49 -3.56 4.25
CA SER A 167 -3.09 -2.49 3.34
C SER A 167 -2.06 -1.56 4.00
N ALA A 168 -2.19 -1.24 5.28
CA ALA A 168 -1.19 -0.46 5.99
C ALA A 168 0.14 -1.21 6.18
N ASP A 169 0.12 -2.54 6.25
CA ASP A 169 1.36 -3.34 6.31
C ASP A 169 2.10 -3.35 4.97
N ALA A 170 1.40 -3.19 3.85
CA ALA A 170 2.04 -2.95 2.55
C ALA A 170 2.87 -1.66 2.55
N PHE A 171 2.31 -0.56 3.07
CA PHE A 171 3.05 0.69 3.26
C PHE A 171 4.17 0.56 4.31
N CYS A 172 3.97 -0.23 5.37
CA CYS A 172 4.99 -0.51 6.37
C CYS A 172 6.23 -1.22 5.77
N ARG A 173 6.02 -2.15 4.83
CA ARG A 173 7.14 -2.81 4.11
C ARG A 173 7.97 -1.80 3.32
N GLU A 174 7.31 -0.90 2.58
CA GLU A 174 8.00 0.15 1.85
C GLU A 174 8.75 1.11 2.81
N GLN A 175 8.13 1.49 3.92
CA GLN A 175 8.78 2.31 4.96
C GLN A 175 10.07 1.64 5.48
N LYS A 176 10.02 0.33 5.81
CA LYS A 176 11.18 -0.43 6.29
C LYS A 176 12.30 -0.50 5.25
N ALA A 177 11.97 -0.66 3.98
CA ALA A 177 12.96 -0.68 2.90
C ALA A 177 13.74 0.64 2.80
N ARG A 178 13.13 1.78 3.15
CA ARG A 178 13.74 3.12 3.03
C ARG A 178 14.42 3.61 4.29
N THR A 179 13.87 3.29 5.46
CA THR A 179 14.32 3.88 6.71
C THR A 179 15.69 3.40 7.22
N GLY A 180 16.20 2.28 6.70
CA GLY A 180 17.56 1.79 6.94
C GLY A 180 18.60 2.24 5.90
N ARG A 181 18.17 2.92 4.84
CA ARG A 181 18.97 3.25 3.65
C ARG A 181 18.73 4.70 3.25
N MET A 182 19.06 5.68 4.10
CA MET A 182 18.98 7.11 3.73
C MET A 182 20.37 7.64 3.40
N THR A 183 21.02 6.99 2.44
CA THR A 183 22.43 7.23 2.09
C THR A 183 22.62 8.08 0.83
N SER A 184 21.56 8.26 0.05
CA SER A 184 21.56 9.00 -1.22
C SER A 184 20.44 10.04 -1.30
N ASP A 185 20.64 11.05 -2.16
CA ASP A 185 19.62 12.06 -2.46
C ASP A 185 18.30 11.43 -2.97
N GLU A 186 18.39 10.37 -3.78
CA GLU A 186 17.22 9.65 -4.27
C GLU A 186 16.41 9.07 -3.11
N GLU A 187 17.05 8.41 -2.15
CA GLU A 187 16.39 7.84 -0.98
C GLU A 187 15.73 8.92 -0.12
N HIS A 188 16.35 10.10 -0.02
CA HIS A 188 15.77 11.25 0.68
C HIS A 188 14.53 11.79 -0.04
N PHE A 189 14.59 11.92 -1.37
CA PHE A 189 13.44 12.33 -2.16
C PHE A 189 12.31 11.30 -2.09
N ARG A 190 12.62 10.00 -2.19
CA ARG A 190 11.63 8.92 -2.03
C ARG A 190 10.94 8.99 -0.68
N TRP A 191 11.68 9.24 0.39
CA TRP A 191 11.11 9.36 1.72
C TRP A 191 10.15 10.53 1.85
N ARG A 192 10.53 11.71 1.35
CA ARG A 192 9.66 12.89 1.31
C ARG A 192 8.39 12.65 0.48
N ASN A 193 8.55 12.07 -0.70
CA ASN A 193 7.45 11.75 -1.62
C ASN A 193 6.47 10.78 -0.96
N PHE A 194 6.99 9.71 -0.36
CA PHE A 194 6.22 8.72 0.38
C PHE A 194 5.42 9.36 1.51
N GLN A 195 6.06 10.15 2.38
CA GLN A 195 5.40 10.84 3.50
C GLN A 195 4.27 11.77 3.04
N SER A 196 4.46 12.51 1.93
CA SER A 196 3.41 13.34 1.34
C SER A 196 2.21 12.52 0.87
N ALA A 197 2.45 11.41 0.17
CA ALA A 197 1.37 10.56 -0.31
C ALA A 197 0.60 9.91 0.85
N ILE A 198 1.31 9.30 1.81
CA ILE A 198 0.64 8.62 2.94
C ILE A 198 -0.09 9.59 3.87
N ALA A 199 0.36 10.85 3.96
CA ALA A 199 -0.37 11.89 4.68
C ALA A 199 -1.76 12.13 4.09
N ARG A 200 -1.83 12.26 2.75
CA ARG A 200 -3.09 12.42 2.01
C ARG A 200 -3.99 11.19 2.13
N ILE A 201 -3.41 9.99 1.92
CA ILE A 201 -4.12 8.72 2.02
C ILE A 201 -4.75 8.55 3.41
N THR A 202 -4.00 8.88 4.47
CA THR A 202 -4.47 8.78 5.85
C THR A 202 -5.54 9.82 6.15
N ALA A 203 -5.30 11.09 5.81
CA ALA A 203 -6.25 12.17 6.08
C ALA A 203 -7.60 11.99 5.36
N LEU A 204 -7.61 11.35 4.18
CA LEU A 204 -8.82 11.00 3.43
C LEU A 204 -9.50 9.71 3.92
N GLY A 205 -8.93 9.04 4.94
CA GLY A 205 -9.45 7.80 5.50
C GLY A 205 -9.40 6.63 4.53
N LEU A 206 -8.46 6.62 3.58
CA LEU A 206 -8.32 5.56 2.58
C LEU A 206 -7.55 4.37 3.14
N VAL A 207 -6.41 4.62 3.80
CA VAL A 207 -5.61 3.62 4.52
C VAL A 207 -5.01 4.27 5.76
N GLU A 208 -5.04 3.60 6.90
CA GLU A 208 -4.49 4.12 8.16
C GLU A 208 -2.95 4.00 8.20
N CYS A 209 -2.25 4.99 7.63
CA CYS A 209 -0.79 5.05 7.61
C CYS A 209 -0.20 6.01 8.66
N GLY A 210 -1.00 6.51 9.60
CA GLY A 210 -0.59 7.51 10.58
C GLY A 210 0.62 7.10 11.42
N PHE A 211 0.74 5.81 11.76
CA PHE A 211 1.87 5.25 12.51
C PHE A 211 3.18 5.18 11.70
N LEU A 212 3.15 5.44 10.39
CA LEU A 212 4.33 5.47 9.52
C LEU A 212 4.91 6.88 9.38
N CYS A 213 4.31 7.88 10.01
CA CYS A 213 4.70 9.28 9.88
C CYS A 213 6.12 9.52 10.44
N SER A 214 6.97 10.15 9.64
CA SER A 214 8.37 10.37 9.99
C SER A 214 8.57 11.36 11.14
N LEU A 215 7.53 12.13 11.50
CA LEU A 215 7.55 13.06 12.61
C LEU A 215 7.89 12.37 13.94
N GLU A 216 7.55 11.09 14.12
CA GLU A 216 7.96 10.33 15.31
C GLU A 216 9.50 10.28 15.48
N ARG A 217 10.23 10.29 14.37
CA ARG A 217 11.68 10.06 14.34
C ARG A 217 12.49 11.30 14.68
N ILE A 218 11.85 12.47 14.67
CA ILE A 218 12.49 13.75 15.00
C ILE A 218 12.19 14.21 16.43
N ILE A 219 11.36 13.48 17.19
CA ILE A 219 11.03 13.82 18.58
C ILE A 219 12.29 13.61 19.46
N PRO A 220 12.87 14.67 20.06
CA PRO A 220 14.03 14.52 20.92
C PRO A 220 13.74 13.57 22.09
N GLY A 221 14.61 12.57 22.28
CA GLY A 221 14.44 11.55 23.33
C GLY A 221 13.52 10.38 22.95
N GLY A 222 12.91 10.40 21.75
CA GLY A 222 12.17 9.26 21.21
C GLY A 222 13.08 8.08 20.85
N TRP A 223 12.52 6.87 20.82
CA TRP A 223 13.26 5.62 20.53
C TRP A 223 14.04 5.66 19.20
N ASN A 224 13.46 6.33 18.20
CA ASN A 224 14.03 6.42 16.85
C ASN A 224 14.95 7.64 16.65
N TYR A 225 15.04 8.56 17.62
CA TYR A 225 15.83 9.77 17.52
C TYR A 225 17.28 9.51 17.94
N ALA A 226 18.23 9.79 17.04
CA ALA A 226 19.66 9.71 17.34
C ALA A 226 20.32 11.08 17.08
N PRO A 227 20.82 11.77 18.12
CA PRO A 227 21.48 13.08 17.96
C PRO A 227 22.66 13.05 16.98
N SER A 228 23.35 11.91 16.87
CA SER A 228 24.49 11.70 15.99
C SER A 228 24.12 11.55 14.51
N LYS A 229 22.84 11.33 14.18
CA LYS A 229 22.36 11.10 12.81
C LYS A 229 21.77 12.38 12.19
N THR A 230 22.56 13.46 12.16
CA THR A 230 22.10 14.79 11.73
C THR A 230 21.45 14.79 10.33
N THR A 231 22.04 14.10 9.35
CA THR A 231 21.48 14.00 7.99
C THR A 231 20.14 13.26 8.00
N ALA A 232 20.05 12.10 8.65
CA ALA A 232 18.80 11.34 8.71
C ALA A 232 17.68 12.13 9.42
N ASN A 233 18.01 12.81 10.52
CA ASN A 233 17.07 13.67 11.23
C ASN A 233 16.57 14.83 10.33
N ALA A 234 17.45 15.42 9.52
CA ALA A 234 17.05 16.45 8.55
C ALA A 234 16.11 15.86 7.48
N CYS A 235 16.40 14.67 6.96
CA CYS A 235 15.53 13.98 6.01
C CYS A 235 14.15 13.66 6.61
N ASP A 236 14.12 13.13 7.83
CA ASP A 236 12.89 12.84 8.57
C ASP A 236 12.08 14.11 8.84
N LEU A 237 12.73 15.24 9.09
CA LEU A 237 12.09 16.56 9.23
C LEU A 237 11.47 17.01 7.91
N PHE A 238 12.21 16.98 6.80
CA PHE A 238 11.71 17.39 5.48
C PHE A 238 10.58 16.49 4.96
N ALA A 239 10.60 15.21 5.32
CA ALA A 239 9.54 14.29 4.99
C ALA A 239 8.32 14.47 5.92
N GLY A 240 8.58 14.70 7.22
CA GLY A 240 7.53 14.80 8.24
C GLY A 240 6.72 16.08 8.13
N VAL A 241 7.36 17.18 7.72
CA VAL A 241 6.69 18.47 7.50
C VAL A 241 5.57 18.38 6.45
N GLN A 242 5.59 17.38 5.56
CA GLN A 242 4.50 17.17 4.59
C GLN A 242 3.16 16.91 5.28
N TRP A 243 3.14 16.24 6.42
CA TRP A 243 1.92 16.01 7.21
C TRP A 243 1.35 17.30 7.76
N ILE A 244 2.22 18.21 8.22
CA ILE A 244 1.81 19.47 8.83
C ILE A 244 1.35 20.46 7.76
N LEU A 245 2.10 20.59 6.65
CA LEU A 245 1.79 21.55 5.59
C LEU A 245 0.52 21.19 4.83
N LEU A 246 0.27 19.90 4.59
CA LEU A 246 -0.88 19.44 3.81
C LEU A 246 -2.10 19.18 4.69
N HIS A 247 -1.89 18.64 5.89
CA HIS A 247 -2.96 18.08 6.73
C HIS A 247 -2.77 18.39 8.22
N GLY A 248 -2.21 19.57 8.56
CA GLY A 248 -1.95 19.96 9.95
C GLY A 248 -3.19 19.96 10.85
N GLU A 249 -4.36 20.27 10.30
CA GLU A 249 -5.65 20.20 11.02
C GLU A 249 -6.01 18.75 11.42
N TYR A 250 -5.76 17.79 10.53
CA TYR A 250 -5.93 16.37 10.80
C TYR A 250 -4.95 15.91 11.88
N VAL A 251 -3.67 16.29 11.76
CA VAL A 251 -2.63 16.02 12.78
C VAL A 251 -3.04 16.52 14.15
N TYR A 252 -3.48 17.76 14.22
CA TYR A 252 -3.92 18.36 15.47
C TYR A 252 -5.16 17.67 16.05
N ALA A 253 -6.15 17.34 15.22
CA ALA A 253 -7.36 16.64 15.64
C ALA A 253 -7.06 15.24 16.20
N GLU A 254 -6.19 14.47 15.54
CA GLU A 254 -5.75 13.16 16.01
C GLU A 254 -4.96 13.24 17.32
N CYS A 255 -4.06 14.21 17.48
CA CYS A 255 -3.35 14.43 18.74
C CYS A 255 -4.31 14.72 19.91
N LYS A 256 -5.41 15.43 19.66
CA LYS A 256 -6.45 15.73 20.67
C LYS A 256 -7.28 14.52 21.09
N LYS A 257 -7.31 13.44 20.31
CA LYS A 257 -8.08 12.24 20.67
C LYS A 257 -7.46 11.47 21.83
N ARG A 258 -6.20 11.75 22.19
CA ARG A 258 -5.45 11.00 23.19
C ARG A 258 -4.61 11.91 24.07
N ASP A 259 -4.97 11.95 25.34
CA ASP A 259 -4.20 12.65 26.38
C ASP A 259 -2.98 11.86 26.85
N LYS A 260 -2.97 10.52 26.69
CA LYS A 260 -1.90 9.63 27.17
C LYS A 260 -1.49 8.57 26.14
N VAL A 261 -0.21 8.21 26.13
CA VAL A 261 0.33 7.11 25.31
C VAL A 261 0.24 5.77 26.02
N THR A 262 -0.44 4.79 25.42
CA THR A 262 -0.49 3.38 25.87
C THR A 262 0.21 2.41 24.91
N ASP A 263 0.31 2.76 23.63
CA ASP A 263 1.11 2.04 22.62
C ASP A 263 2.07 3.02 21.93
N PRO A 264 3.35 3.03 22.33
CA PRO A 264 4.35 3.92 21.78
C PRO A 264 4.53 3.83 20.27
N VAL A 265 4.26 2.69 19.64
CA VAL A 265 4.56 2.47 18.22
C VAL A 265 3.43 2.97 17.33
N ARG A 266 2.18 2.82 17.77
CA ARG A 266 1.00 3.21 16.97
C ARG A 266 0.39 4.55 17.38
N GLN A 267 0.76 5.10 18.53
CA GLN A 267 0.17 6.32 19.08
C GLN A 267 1.16 7.50 19.11
N MET A 268 1.81 7.75 17.97
CA MET A 268 2.69 8.93 17.84
C MET A 268 1.92 10.27 17.88
N TRP A 269 0.61 10.23 17.68
CA TRP A 269 -0.29 11.38 17.64
C TRP A 269 -0.93 11.53 19.03
N SER A 270 -0.28 12.30 19.92
CA SER A 270 -0.78 12.63 21.26
C SER A 270 -0.19 13.94 21.76
N MET A 271 -0.98 14.71 22.50
CA MET A 271 -0.52 15.99 23.08
C MET A 271 0.72 15.80 23.99
N GLU A 272 0.71 14.74 24.81
CA GLU A 272 1.83 14.35 25.69
C GLU A 272 3.15 14.19 24.94
N ARG A 273 3.16 13.47 23.81
CA ARG A 273 4.39 13.25 23.02
C ARG A 273 4.96 14.51 22.41
N TRP A 274 4.09 15.45 22.08
CA TRP A 274 4.48 16.72 21.46
C TRP A 274 4.75 17.81 22.51
N GLY A 275 4.58 17.52 23.80
CA GLY A 275 4.75 18.49 24.88
C GLY A 275 3.74 19.64 24.84
N LEU A 276 2.54 19.36 24.33
CA LEU A 276 1.44 20.31 24.14
C LEU A 276 0.30 20.08 25.14
#